data_AF-A0A6N6KLW0-F1
#
_entry.id   AF-A0A6N6KLW0-F1
#
_cell.length_a   1.000
_cell.length_b   1.000
_cell.length_c   1.000
_cell.angle_alpha   90.00
_cell.angle_beta   90.00
_cell.angle_gamma   90.00
#
_symmetry.space_group_name_H-M   'P 1'
#
loop_
_entity.id
_entity.type
_entity.pdbx_description
1 polymer ?
#
loop_
_entity_poly.entity_id
_entity_poly.type
_entity_poly.pdbx_seq_one_letter_code
_entity_poly.pdbx_strand_id
1 'polypeptide(L)'
;MKTWLILNRQVLYLSLFLSLLLHNRAIAQFSLCKVSRHQLEAPELYHPDSVYIQVKQVDSLDHLAILLINTTSDTLFFSRYESRIFVYTKAIDKNGKWTSIDGLKQLDCGFGLGEIALLPDSYFWIKRGKFHGDFTTKVRIQIGNYRSSPISVELDSNYFNPEYSLFLQATDQSLSEADTDSLKAKIYYLRSRYYLMQKQNFFEALKNLNTALELDSTCYEAWLIKGVIYVNMNKRCEEIPLVLSAAFEAWEKIPKHHSSLFKEAEGLMDVYKAYLPKKVDFKQNRLDCYTKDGQTYCYLGCGIDKYVKMYFRK
;
A
#
# COMPACT_ATOMS: atom_id res chain seq x y z
N MET A 1 -51.19 -7.06 27.48
CA MET A 1 -49.86 -7.56 27.94
C MET A 1 -48.79 -7.56 26.84
N LYS A 2 -49.07 -8.06 25.61
CA LYS A 2 -48.09 -8.07 24.50
C LYS A 2 -47.61 -6.69 24.01
N THR A 3 -48.46 -5.67 24.02
CA THR A 3 -48.12 -4.30 23.60
C THR A 3 -47.17 -3.58 24.56
N TRP A 4 -47.25 -3.87 25.86
CA TRP A 4 -46.39 -3.26 26.88
C TRP A 4 -44.94 -3.80 26.81
N LEU A 5 -44.77 -5.06 26.41
CA LEU A 5 -43.46 -5.69 26.18
C LEU A 5 -42.73 -5.12 24.94
N ILE A 6 -43.46 -4.65 23.93
CA ILE A 6 -42.86 -4.10 22.69
C ILE A 6 -42.33 -2.69 22.94
N LEU A 7 -43.07 -1.85 23.68
CA LEU A 7 -42.66 -0.49 24.05
C LEU A 7 -41.39 -0.50 24.93
N ASN A 8 -41.29 -1.41 25.90
CA ASN A 8 -40.10 -1.51 26.74
C ASN A 8 -38.85 -1.96 25.99
N ARG A 9 -38.98 -2.79 24.94
CA ARG A 9 -37.84 -3.15 24.09
C ARG A 9 -37.32 -1.95 23.29
N GLN A 10 -38.22 -1.15 22.71
CA GLN A 10 -37.80 0.02 21.92
C GLN A 10 -37.08 1.08 22.76
N VAL A 11 -37.55 1.34 23.99
CA VAL A 11 -36.89 2.26 24.92
C VAL A 11 -35.50 1.74 25.34
N LEU A 12 -35.36 0.43 25.56
CA LEU A 12 -34.06 -0.17 25.90
C LEU A 12 -33.06 -0.09 24.74
N TYR A 13 -33.50 -0.32 23.50
CA TYR A 13 -32.63 -0.17 22.32
C TYR A 13 -32.22 1.29 22.09
N LEU A 14 -33.13 2.23 22.32
CA LEU A 14 -32.82 3.66 22.18
C LEU A 14 -31.81 4.12 23.24
N SER A 15 -31.92 3.64 24.48
CA SER A 15 -30.99 3.99 25.56
C SER A 15 -29.60 3.35 25.37
N LEU A 16 -29.54 2.10 24.89
CA LEU A 16 -28.30 1.43 24.50
C LEU A 16 -27.62 2.11 23.31
N PHE A 17 -28.40 2.55 22.31
CA PHE A 17 -27.87 3.27 21.16
C PHE A 17 -27.33 4.65 21.55
N LEU A 18 -28.05 5.39 22.40
CA LEU A 18 -27.55 6.66 22.94
C LEU A 18 -26.31 6.48 23.81
N SER A 19 -26.26 5.45 24.66
CA SER A 19 -25.10 5.22 25.52
C SER A 19 -23.86 4.81 24.72
N LEU A 20 -24.02 4.04 23.64
CA LEU A 20 -22.97 3.72 22.67
C LEU A 20 -22.49 4.96 21.90
N LEU A 21 -23.39 5.86 21.49
CA LEU A 21 -23.02 7.13 20.86
C LEU A 21 -22.25 8.05 21.82
N LEU A 22 -22.65 8.09 23.09
CA LEU A 22 -21.97 8.88 24.12
C LEU A 22 -20.62 8.28 24.52
N HIS A 23 -20.51 6.95 24.63
CA HIS A 23 -19.25 6.27 24.92
C HIS A 23 -18.28 6.34 23.74
N ASN A 24 -18.74 6.22 22.49
CA ASN A 24 -17.87 6.39 21.33
C ASN A 24 -17.34 7.82 21.20
N ARG A 25 -18.12 8.84 21.59
CA ARG A 25 -17.63 10.22 21.70
C ARG A 25 -16.58 10.39 22.80
N ALA A 26 -16.75 9.71 23.94
CA ALA A 26 -15.78 9.75 25.02
C ALA A 26 -14.48 9.01 24.67
N ILE A 27 -14.55 7.83 24.04
CA ILE A 27 -13.39 7.02 23.69
C ILE A 27 -12.59 7.64 22.53
N ALA A 28 -13.25 8.28 21.56
CA ALA A 28 -12.58 9.02 20.49
C ALA A 28 -11.76 10.23 20.98
N GLN A 29 -12.02 10.74 22.20
CA GLN A 29 -11.27 11.85 22.77
C GLN A 29 -9.89 11.46 23.36
N PHE A 30 -9.59 10.16 23.54
CA PHE A 30 -8.51 9.77 24.47
C PHE A 30 -7.18 9.24 23.90
N SER A 31 -6.94 9.18 22.58
CA SER A 31 -5.62 8.66 22.12
C SER A 31 -5.05 9.25 20.82
N LEU A 32 -5.58 10.36 20.33
CA LEU A 32 -5.29 10.83 18.98
C LEU A 32 -4.73 12.27 18.97
N CYS A 33 -3.39 12.41 19.04
CA CYS A 33 -2.59 13.63 18.79
C CYS A 33 -3.33 14.98 19.00
N LYS A 34 -3.60 15.36 20.25
CA LYS A 34 -4.14 16.69 20.58
C LYS A 34 -3.05 17.73 20.35
N VAL A 35 -3.29 18.74 19.51
CA VAL A 35 -2.38 19.89 19.41
C VAL A 35 -2.38 20.58 20.77
N SER A 36 -1.20 20.67 21.38
CA SER A 36 -1.01 21.38 22.64
C SER A 36 -0.43 22.76 22.33
N ARG A 37 -1.09 23.79 22.85
CA ARG A 37 -0.65 25.19 22.76
C ARG A 37 0.05 25.53 24.06
N HIS A 38 1.21 26.15 23.94
CA HIS A 38 2.06 26.53 25.07
C HIS A 38 2.48 27.99 24.92
N GLN A 39 2.66 28.68 26.04
CA GLN A 39 3.29 30.00 26.07
C GLN A 39 4.81 29.83 25.98
N LEU A 40 5.50 30.76 25.32
CA LEU A 40 6.95 30.78 25.31
C LEU A 40 7.47 31.23 26.68
N GLU A 41 8.36 30.44 27.26
CA GLU A 41 9.19 30.88 28.38
C GLU A 41 10.34 31.72 27.80
N ALA A 42 10.49 32.96 28.26
CA ALA A 42 11.48 33.93 27.76
C ALA A 42 11.41 34.17 26.22
N PRO A 43 10.33 34.82 25.71
CA PRO A 43 10.15 35.11 24.27
C PRO A 43 11.33 35.84 23.61
N GLU A 44 12.09 36.63 24.39
CA GLU A 44 13.27 37.36 23.94
C GLU A 44 14.43 36.49 23.45
N LEU A 45 14.42 35.19 23.78
CA LEU A 45 15.42 34.22 23.30
C LEU A 45 15.10 33.68 21.90
N TYR A 46 13.93 34.01 21.35
CA TYR A 46 13.45 33.56 20.04
C TYR A 46 13.64 34.67 18.99
N HIS A 47 13.52 34.34 17.71
CA HIS A 47 13.62 35.34 16.66
C HIS A 47 12.45 36.33 16.79
N PRO A 48 12.69 37.63 17.02
CA PRO A 48 11.62 38.58 17.26
C PRO A 48 10.76 38.78 16.00
N ASP A 49 9.47 39.04 16.20
CA ASP A 49 8.51 39.35 15.13
C ASP A 49 8.52 38.33 13.98
N SER A 50 8.44 37.04 14.33
CA SER A 50 8.55 35.98 13.33
C SER A 50 7.65 34.79 13.61
N VAL A 51 7.41 34.03 12.53
CA VAL A 51 6.67 32.77 12.58
C VAL A 51 7.49 31.72 11.86
N TYR A 52 7.87 30.67 12.58
CA TYR A 52 8.76 29.65 12.03
C TYR A 52 8.52 28.28 12.64
N ILE A 53 9.02 27.26 11.94
CA ILE A 53 8.93 25.87 12.36
C ILE A 53 10.31 25.42 12.81
N GLN A 54 10.45 25.08 14.08
CA GLN A 54 11.63 24.42 14.61
C GLN A 54 11.37 22.92 14.70
N VAL A 55 12.33 22.12 14.22
CA VAL A 55 12.27 20.66 14.29
C VAL A 55 13.46 20.17 15.09
N LYS A 56 13.22 19.38 16.14
CA LYS A 56 14.25 18.75 16.96
C LYS A 56 14.07 17.25 16.95
N GLN A 57 15.15 16.52 16.71
CA GLN A 57 15.18 15.07 16.93
C GLN A 57 15.34 14.80 18.43
N VAL A 58 14.48 13.97 19.00
CA VAL A 58 14.52 13.58 20.42
C VAL A 58 14.77 12.09 20.48
N ASP A 59 16.05 11.70 20.47
CA ASP A 59 16.48 10.30 20.32
C ASP A 59 15.97 9.40 21.45
N SER A 60 15.93 9.91 22.69
CA SER A 60 15.43 9.15 23.85
C SER A 60 13.97 8.74 23.74
N LEU A 61 13.20 9.40 22.87
CA LEU A 61 11.79 9.10 22.66
C LEU A 61 11.53 8.49 21.28
N ASP A 62 12.51 8.40 20.40
CA ASP A 62 12.32 8.04 18.98
C ASP A 62 11.28 8.91 18.25
N HIS A 63 11.31 10.23 18.50
CA HIS A 63 10.37 11.17 17.92
C HIS A 63 11.05 12.43 17.36
N LEU A 64 10.35 13.07 16.42
CA LEU A 64 10.55 14.46 16.03
C LEU A 64 9.62 15.35 16.85
N ALA A 65 10.18 16.34 17.54
CA ALA A 65 9.45 17.44 18.13
C ALA A 65 9.38 18.58 17.11
N ILE A 66 8.15 18.92 16.71
CA ILE A 66 7.86 19.98 15.75
C ILE A 66 7.20 21.11 16.54
N LEU A 67 7.84 22.29 16.51
CA LEU A 67 7.38 23.49 17.18
C LEU A 67 7.00 24.52 16.11
N LEU A 68 5.72 24.90 16.03
CA LEU A 68 5.30 26.06 15.24
C LEU A 68 5.22 27.24 16.19
N ILE A 69 6.18 28.15 16.07
CA ILE A 69 6.43 29.24 17.02
C ILE A 69 5.92 30.55 16.41
N ASN A 70 5.21 31.35 17.21
CA ASN A 70 4.76 32.69 16.86
C ASN A 70 5.29 33.68 17.92
N THR A 71 6.21 34.55 17.51
CA THR A 71 6.74 35.67 18.32
C THR A 71 6.26 37.03 17.80
N THR A 72 5.27 37.04 16.90
CA THR A 72 4.63 38.27 16.42
C THR A 72 3.57 38.74 17.41
N SER A 73 3.13 39.98 17.29
CA SER A 73 1.98 40.51 18.03
C SER A 73 0.64 39.98 17.54
N ASP A 74 0.61 39.28 16.40
CA ASP A 74 -0.63 38.87 15.74
C ASP A 74 -1.06 37.47 16.17
N THR A 75 -2.38 37.27 16.24
CA THR A 75 -2.95 35.92 16.34
C THR A 75 -3.08 35.32 14.96
N LEU A 76 -2.51 34.14 14.76
CA LEU A 76 -2.53 33.43 13.48
C LEU A 76 -3.54 32.29 13.51
N PHE A 77 -4.24 32.08 12.41
CA PHE A 77 -5.21 31.00 12.28
C PHE A 77 -4.70 29.94 11.32
N PHE A 78 -4.78 28.68 11.74
CA PHE A 78 -4.37 27.53 10.94
C PHE A 78 -5.55 26.61 10.73
N SER A 79 -5.72 26.16 9.48
CA SER A 79 -6.70 25.12 9.16
C SER A 79 -6.39 23.85 9.93
N ARG A 80 -7.44 23.25 10.49
CA ARG A 80 -7.39 21.99 11.21
C ARG A 80 -8.47 21.04 10.71
N TYR A 81 -8.22 19.75 10.92
CA TYR A 81 -9.23 18.71 10.87
C TYR A 81 -9.33 18.08 12.27
N GLU A 82 -10.53 18.07 12.83
CA GLU A 82 -10.77 17.76 14.24
C GLU A 82 -9.84 18.58 15.14
N SER A 83 -9.09 17.97 16.06
CA SER A 83 -8.16 18.66 16.97
C SER A 83 -6.73 18.79 16.42
N ARG A 84 -6.54 18.61 15.11
CA ARG A 84 -5.21 18.49 14.48
C ARG A 84 -4.98 19.52 13.37
N ILE A 85 -3.85 20.21 13.43
CA ILE A 85 -3.39 21.09 12.35
C ILE A 85 -2.86 20.24 11.19
N PHE A 86 -3.08 20.71 9.96
CA PHE A 86 -2.47 20.08 8.79
C PHE A 86 -0.95 20.29 8.80
N VAL A 87 -0.22 19.19 8.98
CA VAL A 87 1.23 19.15 8.91
C VAL A 87 1.63 18.27 7.74
N TYR A 88 2.42 18.83 6.84
CA TYR A 88 2.95 18.12 5.67
C TYR A 88 4.45 17.94 5.81
N THR A 89 4.93 16.76 5.43
CA THR A 89 6.34 16.42 5.38
C THR A 89 6.73 16.25 3.94
N LYS A 90 7.77 16.98 3.54
CA LYS A 90 8.37 16.85 2.23
C LYS A 90 9.75 16.25 2.38
N ALA A 91 10.11 15.34 1.49
CA ALA A 91 11.44 14.74 1.41
C ALA A 91 12.03 14.97 0.01
N ILE A 92 13.35 14.96 -0.11
CA ILE A 92 14.03 14.94 -1.41
C ILE A 92 13.99 13.50 -1.94
N ASP A 93 13.35 13.29 -3.08
CA ASP A 93 13.31 11.98 -3.74
C ASP A 93 14.64 11.66 -4.45
N LYS A 94 14.72 10.45 -5.03
CA LYS A 94 15.89 9.97 -5.77
C LYS A 94 16.28 10.83 -6.98
N ASN A 95 15.39 11.71 -7.45
CA ASN A 95 15.65 12.63 -8.55
C ASN A 95 16.02 14.03 -8.06
N GLY A 96 16.22 14.22 -6.75
CA GLY A 96 16.55 15.52 -6.16
C GLY A 96 15.35 16.46 -6.00
N LYS A 97 14.11 15.97 -6.18
CA LYS A 97 12.90 16.80 -6.10
C LYS A 97 12.23 16.71 -4.73
N TRP A 98 11.74 17.85 -4.23
CA TRP A 98 10.91 17.87 -3.02
C TRP A 98 9.53 17.28 -3.29
N THR A 99 9.25 16.14 -2.68
CA THR A 99 8.01 15.38 -2.84
C THR A 99 7.33 15.21 -1.49
N SER A 100 5.99 15.32 -1.45
CA SER A 100 5.22 15.08 -0.23
C SER A 100 5.26 13.59 0.10
N ILE A 101 5.60 13.26 1.34
CA ILE A 101 5.64 11.88 1.84
C ILE A 101 4.56 11.59 2.88
N ASP A 102 3.80 12.61 3.26
CA ASP A 102 2.53 12.41 3.93
C ASP A 102 1.50 12.02 2.87
N GLY A 103 1.00 10.78 2.99
CA GLY A 103 -0.14 10.34 2.20
C GLY A 103 -1.28 11.32 2.32
N LEU A 104 -1.90 11.66 1.19
CA LEU A 104 -3.10 12.48 1.15
C LEU A 104 -4.22 11.72 1.88
N LYS A 105 -4.25 11.79 3.20
CA LYS A 105 -5.49 11.62 3.97
C LYS A 105 -6.25 12.93 3.88
N GLN A 106 -6.64 13.32 2.66
CA GLN A 106 -7.76 14.23 2.52
C GLN A 106 -8.97 13.42 2.94
N LEU A 107 -9.39 13.66 4.18
CA LEU A 107 -10.65 13.13 4.69
C LEU A 107 -11.75 13.96 4.02
N ASP A 108 -12.32 13.43 2.95
CA ASP A 108 -13.38 14.07 2.15
C ASP A 108 -14.73 14.18 2.89
N CYS A 109 -14.84 13.64 4.10
CA CYS A 109 -15.98 13.92 4.95
C CYS A 109 -15.77 15.27 5.65
N GLY A 110 -16.39 16.34 5.14
CA GLY A 110 -16.26 17.72 5.65
C GLY A 110 -16.66 17.97 7.12
N PHE A 111 -16.92 16.93 7.92
CA PHE A 111 -17.12 17.04 9.36
C PHE A 111 -15.76 17.13 10.06
N GLY A 112 -15.47 18.28 10.68
CA GLY A 112 -14.27 18.48 11.49
C GLY A 112 -13.29 19.51 10.95
N LEU A 113 -13.53 20.07 9.76
CA LEU A 113 -12.78 21.24 9.31
C LEU A 113 -13.06 22.45 10.21
N GLY A 114 -12.01 23.17 10.53
CA GLY A 114 -12.11 24.43 11.27
C GLY A 114 -10.76 25.12 11.34
N GLU A 115 -10.65 26.09 12.24
CA GLU A 115 -9.41 26.81 12.48
C GLU A 115 -8.98 26.68 13.94
N ILE A 116 -7.69 26.83 14.19
CA ILE A 116 -7.10 26.97 15.53
C ILE A 116 -6.17 28.18 15.55
N ALA A 117 -6.33 28.97 16.62
CA ALA A 117 -5.56 30.18 16.85
C ALA A 117 -4.21 29.85 17.52
N LEU A 118 -3.13 30.30 16.90
CA LEU A 118 -1.80 30.42 17.50
C LEU A 118 -1.64 31.86 17.99
N LEU A 119 -1.61 32.02 19.31
CA LEU A 119 -1.56 33.35 19.94
C LEU A 119 -0.16 33.97 19.80
N PRO A 120 -0.01 35.28 20.04
CA PRO A 120 1.28 35.91 20.28
C PRO A 120 2.08 35.19 21.36
N ASP A 121 3.40 35.19 21.22
CA ASP A 121 4.38 34.58 22.13
C ASP A 121 4.03 33.15 22.55
N SER A 122 3.51 32.37 21.60
CA SER A 122 3.05 31.01 21.84
C SER A 122 3.52 30.05 20.75
N TYR A 123 3.46 28.77 21.06
CA TYR A 123 3.80 27.73 20.09
C TYR A 123 2.82 26.55 20.15
N PHE A 124 2.70 25.87 19.02
CA PHE A 124 2.14 24.52 18.99
C PHE A 124 3.25 23.49 19.07
N TRP A 125 3.04 22.47 19.91
CA TRP A 125 3.90 21.29 19.95
C TRP A 125 3.21 20.10 19.28
N ILE A 126 3.87 19.58 18.25
CA ILE A 126 3.41 18.45 17.48
C ILE A 126 4.48 17.35 17.55
N LYS A 127 4.04 16.15 17.89
CA LYS A 127 4.89 14.97 18.02
C LYS A 127 4.73 14.10 16.78
N ARG A 128 5.84 13.65 16.21
CA ARG A 128 5.87 12.74 15.05
C ARG A 128 6.90 11.63 15.28
N GLY A 129 6.64 10.42 14.79
CA GLY A 129 7.63 9.34 14.80
C GLY A 129 8.92 9.75 14.08
N LYS A 130 10.08 9.28 14.57
CA LYS A 130 11.32 9.41 13.81
C LYS A 130 11.19 8.61 12.51
N PHE A 131 11.87 9.09 11.47
CA PHE A 131 11.95 8.36 10.22
C PHE A 131 13.03 7.29 10.34
N HIS A 132 12.72 6.11 9.81
CA HIS A 132 13.64 4.98 9.68
C HIS A 132 13.55 4.48 8.24
N GLY A 133 14.65 3.99 7.68
CA GLY A 133 14.62 3.33 6.38
C GLY A 133 15.99 3.11 5.74
N ASP A 134 15.96 2.87 4.43
CA ASP A 134 17.07 2.29 3.68
C ASP A 134 17.94 3.31 2.95
N PHE A 135 17.55 4.59 2.93
CA PHE A 135 18.37 5.63 2.32
C PHE A 135 18.30 6.96 3.09
N THR A 136 19.42 7.69 3.08
CA THR A 136 19.52 9.00 3.70
C THR A 136 18.99 10.09 2.78
N THR A 137 18.11 10.96 3.28
CA THR A 137 17.60 12.12 2.55
C THR A 137 17.41 13.32 3.47
N LYS A 138 17.03 14.46 2.88
CA LYS A 138 16.60 15.64 3.63
C LYS A 138 15.08 15.70 3.67
N VAL A 139 14.53 15.92 4.86
CA VAL A 139 13.11 16.20 5.07
C VAL A 139 12.90 17.59 5.61
N ARG A 140 11.73 18.18 5.34
CA ARG A 140 11.27 19.42 5.95
C ARG A 140 9.78 19.32 6.28
N ILE A 141 9.40 20.03 7.33
CA ILE A 141 8.02 20.15 7.76
C ILE A 141 7.41 21.42 7.17
N GLN A 142 6.15 21.34 6.76
CA GLN A 142 5.37 22.45 6.23
C GLN A 142 4.02 22.53 6.95
N ILE A 143 3.67 23.72 7.45
CA ILE A 143 2.36 24.03 8.07
C ILE A 143 1.86 25.33 7.45
N GLY A 144 0.77 25.26 6.68
CA GLY A 144 0.34 26.37 5.83
C GLY A 144 1.46 26.80 4.87
N ASN A 145 1.86 28.08 4.96
CA ASN A 145 2.94 28.67 4.16
C ASN A 145 4.33 28.54 4.80
N TYR A 146 4.41 28.16 6.07
CA TYR A 146 5.67 28.08 6.81
C TYR A 146 6.37 26.75 6.56
N ARG A 147 7.70 26.80 6.47
CA ARG A 147 8.55 25.61 6.24
C ARG A 147 9.70 25.60 7.24
N SER A 148 10.02 24.43 7.77
CA SER A 148 11.21 24.25 8.58
C SER A 148 12.47 24.26 7.73
N SER A 149 13.62 24.48 8.37
CA SER A 149 14.92 24.11 7.81
C SER A 149 14.94 22.60 7.51
N PRO A 150 15.60 22.16 6.42
CA PRO A 150 15.77 20.74 6.13
C PRO A 150 16.60 20.02 7.20
N ILE A 151 16.20 18.81 7.57
CA ILE A 151 16.97 17.91 8.45
C ILE A 151 17.30 16.62 7.69
N SER A 152 18.49 16.07 7.94
CA SER A 152 18.88 14.76 7.38
C SER A 152 18.25 13.63 8.19
N VAL A 153 17.67 12.65 7.51
CA VAL A 153 17.02 11.47 8.11
C VAL A 153 17.24 10.23 7.25
N GLU A 154 17.09 9.06 7.85
CA GLU A 154 16.94 7.79 7.13
C GLU A 154 15.46 7.58 6.84
N LEU A 155 15.09 7.40 5.59
CA LEU A 155 13.70 7.31 5.16
C LEU A 155 13.50 6.03 4.36
N ASP A 156 12.40 5.32 4.60
CA ASP A 156 12.00 4.21 3.73
C ASP A 156 11.51 4.78 2.40
N SER A 157 12.08 4.32 1.28
CA SER A 157 11.67 4.77 -0.06
C SER A 157 10.17 4.62 -0.35
N ASN A 158 9.45 3.78 0.40
CA ASN A 158 8.00 3.62 0.33
C ASN A 158 7.21 4.85 0.79
N TYR A 159 7.80 5.77 1.55
CA TYR A 159 7.17 7.02 1.93
C TYR A 159 6.82 7.93 0.73
N PHE A 160 7.51 7.79 -0.40
CA PHE A 160 7.15 8.50 -1.64
C PHE A 160 5.99 7.88 -2.40
N ASN A 161 5.50 6.72 -1.95
CA ASN A 161 4.32 6.08 -2.48
C ASN A 161 3.36 5.76 -1.32
N PRO A 162 2.65 6.77 -0.78
CA PRO A 162 1.80 6.56 0.40
C PRO A 162 0.62 5.62 0.14
N GLU A 163 0.16 5.52 -1.10
CA GLU A 163 -0.82 4.50 -1.50
C GLU A 163 -0.26 3.09 -1.30
N TYR A 164 1.05 2.93 -1.47
CA TYR A 164 1.74 1.66 -1.30
C TYR A 164 1.79 1.23 0.16
N SER A 165 2.14 2.12 1.08
CA SER A 165 2.15 1.78 2.50
C SER A 165 0.74 1.47 3.03
N LEU A 166 -0.26 2.24 2.60
CA LEU A 166 -1.66 1.99 2.95
C LEU A 166 -2.17 0.66 2.41
N PHE A 167 -1.87 0.35 1.14
CA PHE A 167 -2.25 -0.92 0.54
C PHE A 167 -1.60 -2.09 1.29
N LEU A 168 -0.30 -2.03 1.58
CA LEU A 168 0.38 -3.08 2.33
C LEU A 168 -0.22 -3.26 3.73
N GLN A 169 -0.45 -2.18 4.47
CA GLN A 169 -1.08 -2.23 5.79
C GLN A 169 -2.47 -2.89 5.74
N ALA A 170 -3.28 -2.52 4.74
CA ALA A 170 -4.60 -3.12 4.55
C ALA A 170 -4.51 -4.62 4.24
N THR A 171 -3.55 -5.03 3.41
CA THR A 171 -3.33 -6.46 3.12
C THR A 171 -2.79 -7.23 4.31
N ASP A 172 -1.93 -6.64 5.15
CA ASP A 172 -1.41 -7.30 6.36
C ASP A 172 -2.51 -7.50 7.39
N GLN A 173 -3.37 -6.49 7.58
CA GLN A 173 -4.56 -6.62 8.41
C GLN A 173 -5.49 -7.72 7.86
N SER A 174 -5.79 -7.69 6.56
CA SER A 174 -6.64 -8.70 5.92
C SER A 174 -6.06 -10.11 6.05
N LEU A 175 -4.73 -10.26 5.97
CA LEU A 175 -4.06 -11.55 6.19
C LEU A 175 -4.22 -12.06 7.63
N SER A 176 -4.20 -11.16 8.61
CA SER A 176 -4.40 -11.52 10.02
C SER A 176 -5.84 -11.95 10.34
N GLU A 177 -6.81 -11.41 9.58
CA GLU A 177 -8.24 -11.69 9.75
C GLU A 177 -8.71 -12.87 8.87
N ALA A 178 -7.95 -13.25 7.85
CA ALA A 178 -8.32 -14.31 6.91
C ALA A 178 -8.34 -15.69 7.58
N ASP A 179 -9.48 -16.35 7.48
CA ASP A 179 -9.79 -17.64 8.11
C ASP A 179 -9.44 -18.86 7.22
N THR A 180 -9.26 -18.65 5.91
CA THR A 180 -9.02 -19.71 4.94
C THR A 180 -7.76 -19.45 4.11
N ASP A 181 -7.09 -20.53 3.70
CA ASP A 181 -5.90 -20.44 2.85
C ASP A 181 -6.22 -19.89 1.45
N SER A 182 -7.41 -20.16 0.92
CA SER A 182 -7.86 -19.56 -0.34
C SER A 182 -8.03 -18.04 -0.25
N LEU A 183 -8.53 -17.52 0.87
CA LEU A 183 -8.61 -16.07 1.09
C LEU A 183 -7.21 -15.46 1.23
N LYS A 184 -6.31 -16.09 1.99
CA LYS A 184 -4.91 -15.65 2.13
C LYS A 184 -4.20 -15.66 0.78
N ALA A 185 -4.38 -16.70 -0.04
CA ALA A 185 -3.83 -16.81 -1.37
C ALA A 185 -4.28 -15.64 -2.26
N LYS A 186 -5.57 -15.28 -2.23
CA LYS A 186 -6.08 -14.09 -2.93
C LYS A 186 -5.43 -12.80 -2.46
N ILE A 187 -5.21 -12.63 -1.16
CA ILE A 187 -4.54 -11.43 -0.64
C ILE A 187 -3.07 -11.37 -1.13
N TYR A 188 -2.34 -12.48 -1.10
CA TYR A 188 -0.99 -12.56 -1.66
C TYR A 188 -0.95 -12.29 -3.17
N TYR A 189 -1.91 -12.80 -3.92
CA TYR A 189 -2.10 -12.46 -5.34
C TYR A 189 -2.29 -10.95 -5.55
N LEU A 190 -3.15 -10.30 -4.76
CA LEU A 190 -3.36 -8.85 -4.83
C LEU A 190 -2.07 -8.09 -4.50
N ARG A 191 -1.30 -8.52 -3.49
CA ARG A 191 0.03 -7.95 -3.18
C ARG A 191 0.95 -8.06 -4.38
N SER A 192 1.01 -9.21 -5.03
CA SER A 192 1.85 -9.41 -6.21
C SER A 192 1.47 -8.47 -7.37
N ARG A 193 0.18 -8.37 -7.70
CA ARG A 193 -0.31 -7.44 -8.74
C ARG A 193 0.13 -6.02 -8.45
N TYR A 194 0.05 -5.62 -7.18
CA TYR A 194 0.45 -4.29 -6.75
C TYR A 194 1.97 -4.05 -6.92
N TYR A 195 2.82 -5.01 -6.52
CA TYR A 195 4.27 -4.96 -6.77
C TYR A 195 4.61 -4.86 -8.26
N LEU A 196 3.87 -5.58 -9.09
CA LEU A 196 4.04 -5.55 -10.54
C LEU A 196 3.69 -4.18 -11.13
N MET A 197 2.50 -3.65 -10.80
CA MET A 197 1.99 -2.41 -11.39
C MET A 197 2.75 -1.17 -10.92
N GLN A 198 3.07 -1.08 -9.64
CA GLN A 198 3.57 0.16 -9.04
C GLN A 198 5.09 0.24 -8.92
N LYS A 199 5.77 -0.91 -8.84
CA LYS A 199 7.21 -0.96 -8.57
C LYS A 199 8.00 -1.62 -9.70
N GLN A 200 7.33 -2.27 -10.66
CA GLN A 200 7.96 -3.19 -11.61
C GLN A 200 8.90 -4.18 -10.91
N ASN A 201 8.59 -4.52 -9.65
CA ASN A 201 9.42 -5.37 -8.82
C ASN A 201 8.98 -6.83 -9.02
N PHE A 202 9.51 -7.45 -10.09
CA PHE A 202 9.18 -8.82 -10.47
C PHE A 202 9.55 -9.84 -9.38
N PHE A 203 10.61 -9.60 -8.60
CA PHE A 203 11.07 -10.53 -7.57
C PHE A 203 10.07 -10.64 -6.41
N GLU A 204 9.68 -9.50 -5.81
CA GLU A 204 8.68 -9.51 -4.74
C GLU A 204 7.31 -9.96 -5.24
N ALA A 205 6.95 -9.60 -6.48
CA ALA A 205 5.73 -10.09 -7.11
C ALA A 205 5.74 -11.63 -7.23
N LEU A 206 6.83 -12.24 -7.70
CA LEU A 206 6.95 -13.71 -7.80
C LEU A 206 6.93 -14.39 -6.43
N LYS A 207 7.61 -13.82 -5.43
CA LYS A 207 7.59 -14.34 -4.06
C LYS A 207 6.16 -14.43 -3.53
N ASN A 208 5.37 -13.36 -3.67
CA ASN A 208 3.97 -13.35 -3.23
C ASN A 208 3.12 -14.35 -4.04
N LEU A 209 3.35 -14.51 -5.34
CA LEU A 209 2.61 -15.50 -6.15
C LEU A 209 2.93 -16.93 -5.75
N ASN A 210 4.20 -17.22 -5.44
CA ASN A 210 4.58 -18.55 -4.97
C ASN A 210 3.89 -18.87 -3.64
N THR A 211 3.89 -17.93 -2.68
CA THR A 211 3.14 -18.10 -1.43
C THR A 211 1.64 -18.27 -1.68
N ALA A 212 1.05 -17.52 -2.62
CA ALA A 212 -0.35 -17.70 -2.98
C ALA A 212 -0.64 -19.11 -3.51
N LEU A 213 0.24 -19.64 -4.38
CA LEU A 213 0.10 -20.97 -4.99
C LEU A 213 0.42 -22.13 -4.04
N GLU A 214 1.27 -21.88 -3.03
CA GLU A 214 1.51 -22.82 -1.93
C GLU A 214 0.28 -22.97 -1.02
N LEU A 215 -0.40 -21.85 -0.73
CA LEU A 215 -1.62 -21.82 0.07
C LEU A 215 -2.82 -22.38 -0.70
N ASP A 216 -2.97 -21.99 -1.96
CA ASP A 216 -4.05 -22.42 -2.83
C ASP A 216 -3.55 -22.58 -4.27
N SER A 217 -3.17 -23.81 -4.61
CA SER A 217 -2.73 -24.16 -5.96
C SER A 217 -3.80 -23.97 -7.04
N THR A 218 -5.07 -23.75 -6.64
CA THR A 218 -6.20 -23.49 -7.53
C THR A 218 -6.46 -22.00 -7.76
N CYS A 219 -5.68 -21.09 -7.13
CA CYS A 219 -5.72 -19.65 -7.40
C CYS A 219 -5.21 -19.36 -8.81
N TYR A 220 -6.13 -19.43 -9.79
CA TYR A 220 -5.83 -19.28 -11.20
C TYR A 220 -5.29 -17.88 -11.52
N GLU A 221 -5.69 -16.85 -10.77
CA GLU A 221 -5.19 -15.49 -10.97
C GLU A 221 -3.69 -15.42 -10.69
N ALA A 222 -3.20 -16.16 -9.69
CA ALA A 222 -1.79 -16.20 -9.37
C ALA A 222 -0.98 -16.88 -10.50
N TRP A 223 -1.48 -17.96 -11.08
CA TRP A 223 -0.85 -18.60 -12.25
C TRP A 223 -0.80 -17.67 -13.47
N LEU A 224 -1.91 -16.96 -13.75
CA LEU A 224 -1.99 -16.02 -14.86
C LEU A 224 -0.96 -14.89 -14.69
N ILE A 225 -0.94 -14.21 -13.54
CA ILE A 225 0.02 -13.11 -13.32
C ILE A 225 1.47 -13.61 -13.28
N LYS A 226 1.72 -14.81 -12.76
CA LYS A 226 3.04 -15.43 -12.80
C LYS A 226 3.51 -15.56 -14.26
N GLY A 227 2.68 -16.08 -15.16
CA GLY A 227 2.96 -16.14 -16.60
C GLY A 227 3.35 -14.77 -17.19
N VAL A 228 2.60 -13.71 -16.87
CA VAL A 228 2.87 -12.35 -17.35
C VAL A 228 4.26 -11.89 -16.92
N ILE A 229 4.63 -12.13 -15.66
CA ILE A 229 5.95 -11.74 -15.14
C ILE A 229 7.06 -12.45 -15.90
N TYR A 230 6.96 -13.76 -16.10
CA TYR A 230 8.00 -14.51 -16.81
C TYR A 230 8.15 -14.06 -18.28
N VAL A 231 7.03 -13.75 -18.95
CA VAL A 231 7.04 -13.18 -20.30
C VAL A 231 7.73 -11.80 -20.31
N ASN A 232 7.36 -10.91 -19.40
CA ASN A 232 7.91 -9.56 -19.31
C ASN A 232 9.38 -9.52 -18.91
N MET A 233 9.83 -10.47 -18.08
CA MET A 233 11.23 -10.57 -17.72
C MET A 233 12.12 -10.90 -18.93
N ASN A 234 11.55 -11.34 -20.06
CA ASN A 234 12.23 -11.62 -21.34
C ASN A 234 13.51 -12.46 -21.17
N LYS A 235 13.60 -13.22 -20.07
CA LYS A 235 14.74 -14.09 -19.81
C LYS A 235 14.45 -15.40 -20.52
N ARG A 236 15.48 -15.98 -21.13
CA ARG A 236 15.50 -17.36 -21.63
C ARG A 236 15.38 -18.35 -20.46
N CYS A 237 14.36 -18.20 -19.62
CA CYS A 237 14.07 -19.07 -18.50
C CYS A 237 13.48 -20.35 -19.07
N GLU A 238 14.14 -21.45 -18.78
CA GLU A 238 13.66 -22.82 -19.05
C GLU A 238 12.27 -23.05 -18.44
N GLU A 239 11.89 -22.24 -17.44
CA GLU A 239 10.61 -22.28 -16.74
C GLU A 239 9.42 -21.65 -17.51
N ILE A 240 9.65 -20.84 -18.55
CA ILE A 240 8.55 -20.14 -19.26
C ILE A 240 7.47 -21.13 -19.72
N PRO A 241 7.78 -22.23 -20.42
CA PRO A 241 6.74 -23.15 -20.88
C PRO A 241 6.03 -23.88 -19.75
N LEU A 242 6.71 -24.15 -18.62
CA LEU A 242 6.08 -24.77 -17.46
C LEU A 242 5.07 -23.82 -16.82
N VAL A 243 5.47 -22.56 -16.61
CA VAL A 243 4.60 -21.53 -16.04
C VAL A 243 3.44 -21.24 -16.98
N LEU A 244 3.69 -21.15 -18.29
CA LEU A 244 2.65 -20.98 -19.28
C LEU A 244 1.70 -22.18 -19.25
N SER A 245 2.20 -23.42 -19.29
CA SER A 245 1.36 -24.62 -19.21
C SER A 245 0.48 -24.64 -17.96
N ALA A 246 1.04 -24.27 -16.79
CA ALA A 246 0.27 -24.17 -15.57
C ALA A 246 -0.79 -23.03 -15.62
N ALA A 247 -0.46 -21.90 -16.26
CA ALA A 247 -1.42 -20.83 -16.52
C ALA A 247 -2.55 -21.26 -17.48
N PHE A 248 -2.25 -22.09 -18.48
CA PHE A 248 -3.26 -22.72 -19.35
C PHE A 248 -4.16 -23.68 -18.58
N GLU A 249 -3.59 -24.58 -17.77
CA GLU A 249 -4.38 -25.49 -16.93
C GLU A 249 -5.27 -24.74 -15.95
N ALA A 250 -4.73 -23.67 -15.36
CA ALA A 250 -5.47 -22.79 -14.47
C ALA A 250 -6.64 -22.12 -15.22
N TRP A 251 -6.39 -21.64 -16.44
CA TRP A 251 -7.42 -21.03 -17.30
C TRP A 251 -8.57 -21.99 -17.64
N GLU A 252 -8.29 -23.23 -18.02
CA GLU A 252 -9.33 -24.23 -18.31
C GLU A 252 -10.24 -24.51 -17.11
N LYS A 253 -9.71 -24.32 -15.90
CA LYS A 253 -10.45 -24.49 -14.64
C LYS A 253 -11.22 -23.24 -14.23
N ILE A 254 -11.02 -22.10 -14.89
CA ILE A 254 -11.77 -20.87 -14.59
C ILE A 254 -13.24 -21.12 -14.91
N PRO A 255 -14.15 -20.96 -13.93
CA PRO A 255 -15.57 -21.14 -14.20
C PRO A 255 -16.04 -20.10 -15.23
N LYS A 256 -16.68 -20.56 -16.32
CA LYS A 256 -17.11 -19.71 -17.45
C LYS A 256 -18.04 -18.55 -17.08
N HIS A 257 -18.67 -18.60 -15.91
CA HIS A 257 -19.51 -17.52 -15.41
C HIS A 257 -18.71 -16.32 -14.84
N HIS A 258 -17.40 -16.48 -14.56
CA HIS A 258 -16.50 -15.37 -14.24
C HIS A 258 -16.08 -14.61 -15.50
N SER A 259 -17.04 -13.96 -16.16
CA SER A 259 -16.87 -13.38 -17.50
C SER A 259 -15.74 -12.33 -17.62
N SER A 260 -15.47 -11.55 -16.56
CA SER A 260 -14.40 -10.54 -16.56
C SER A 260 -13.01 -11.17 -16.58
N LEU A 261 -12.80 -12.11 -15.67
CA LEU A 261 -11.56 -12.87 -15.53
C LEU A 261 -11.31 -13.78 -16.74
N PHE A 262 -12.36 -14.42 -17.26
CA PHE A 262 -12.24 -15.26 -18.46
C PHE A 262 -11.74 -14.42 -19.65
N LYS A 263 -12.28 -13.20 -19.83
CA LYS A 263 -11.80 -12.24 -20.84
C LYS A 263 -10.37 -11.77 -20.60
N GLU A 264 -10.01 -11.49 -19.34
CA GLU A 264 -8.63 -11.11 -18.98
C GLU A 264 -7.66 -12.25 -19.33
N ALA A 265 -8.01 -13.48 -18.97
CA ALA A 265 -7.22 -14.67 -19.28
C ALA A 265 -7.12 -14.94 -20.80
N GLU A 266 -8.20 -14.74 -21.57
CA GLU A 266 -8.17 -14.81 -23.04
C GLU A 266 -7.22 -13.77 -23.64
N GLY A 267 -7.26 -12.52 -23.16
CA GLY A 267 -6.36 -11.47 -23.61
C GLY A 267 -4.89 -11.78 -23.31
N LEU A 268 -4.60 -12.32 -22.13
CA LEU A 268 -3.26 -12.81 -21.78
C LEU A 268 -2.84 -13.98 -22.66
N MET A 269 -3.80 -14.79 -23.11
CA MET A 269 -3.52 -15.95 -23.93
C MET A 269 -2.96 -15.60 -25.30
N ASP A 270 -3.49 -14.54 -25.90
CA ASP A 270 -2.97 -14.06 -27.18
C ASP A 270 -1.53 -13.55 -27.06
N VAL A 271 -1.17 -12.97 -25.91
CA VAL A 271 0.22 -12.63 -25.59
C VAL A 271 1.06 -13.91 -25.46
N TYR A 272 0.60 -14.91 -24.72
CA TYR A 272 1.35 -16.15 -24.49
C TYR A 272 1.59 -16.98 -25.74
N LYS A 273 0.62 -17.02 -26.67
CA LYS A 273 0.74 -17.73 -27.96
C LYS A 273 2.00 -17.33 -28.75
N ALA A 274 2.46 -16.08 -28.64
CA ALA A 274 3.67 -15.61 -29.31
C ALA A 274 4.96 -16.22 -28.73
N TYR A 275 4.93 -16.66 -27.47
CA TYR A 275 6.07 -17.25 -26.75
C TYR A 275 6.03 -18.78 -26.74
N LEU A 276 4.91 -19.37 -27.14
CA LEU A 276 4.74 -20.81 -27.21
C LEU A 276 5.46 -21.41 -28.43
N PRO A 277 6.26 -22.48 -28.26
CA PRO A 277 6.79 -23.23 -29.39
C PRO A 277 5.65 -23.85 -30.20
N LYS A 278 5.74 -23.76 -31.52
CA LYS A 278 4.79 -24.35 -32.46
C LYS A 278 5.03 -25.85 -32.56
N LYS A 279 4.00 -26.60 -32.98
CA LYS A 279 4.09 -28.07 -33.16
C LYS A 279 5.27 -28.50 -34.02
N VAL A 280 5.56 -27.71 -35.07
CA VAL A 280 6.66 -27.94 -36.02
C VAL A 280 8.04 -27.75 -35.38
N ASP A 281 8.12 -27.00 -34.29
CA ASP A 281 9.39 -26.72 -33.62
C ASP A 281 9.87 -27.94 -32.80
N PHE A 282 8.96 -28.85 -32.43
CA PHE A 282 9.24 -30.04 -31.64
C PHE A 282 9.77 -31.19 -32.51
N LYS A 283 10.81 -31.89 -32.02
CA LYS A 283 11.31 -33.10 -32.68
C LYS A 283 10.43 -34.29 -32.30
N GLN A 284 9.93 -35.04 -33.30
CA GLN A 284 9.05 -36.21 -33.12
C GLN A 284 9.56 -37.24 -32.08
N ASN A 285 10.88 -37.34 -31.93
CA ASN A 285 11.51 -38.36 -31.10
C ASN A 285 12.01 -37.81 -29.75
N ARG A 286 11.86 -36.50 -29.51
CA ARG A 286 12.26 -35.78 -28.28
C ARG A 286 11.28 -34.64 -28.06
N LEU A 287 10.12 -34.96 -27.50
CA LEU A 287 9.04 -34.00 -27.25
C LEU A 287 9.46 -32.90 -26.26
N ASP A 288 10.53 -33.13 -25.50
CA ASP A 288 11.17 -32.19 -24.58
C ASP A 288 12.22 -31.30 -25.26
N CYS A 289 12.42 -31.38 -26.57
CA CYS A 289 13.34 -30.49 -27.27
C CYS A 289 12.65 -29.79 -28.47
N TYR A 290 12.97 -28.52 -28.66
CA TYR A 290 12.53 -27.75 -29.83
C TYR A 290 13.69 -27.00 -30.48
N THR A 291 13.55 -26.65 -31.76
CA THR A 291 14.56 -25.90 -32.51
C THR A 291 14.04 -24.52 -32.88
N LYS A 292 14.80 -23.48 -32.55
CA LYS A 292 14.51 -22.10 -32.94
C LYS A 292 15.79 -21.44 -33.43
N ASP A 293 15.74 -20.83 -34.61
CA ASP A 293 16.88 -20.15 -35.25
C ASP A 293 18.15 -21.02 -35.35
N GLY A 294 17.98 -22.31 -35.64
CA GLY A 294 19.07 -23.29 -35.76
C GLY A 294 19.65 -23.80 -34.43
N GLN A 295 19.21 -23.26 -33.29
CA GLN A 295 19.61 -23.71 -31.95
C GLN A 295 18.59 -24.71 -31.39
N THR A 296 19.07 -25.84 -30.85
CA THR A 296 18.23 -26.82 -30.15
C THR A 296 18.18 -26.48 -28.67
N TYR A 297 16.98 -26.35 -28.14
CA TYR A 297 16.70 -26.12 -26.73
C TYR A 297 15.98 -27.35 -26.18
N CYS A 298 16.52 -27.96 -25.13
CA CYS A 298 15.94 -29.13 -24.49
C CYS A 298 15.53 -28.77 -23.06
N TYR A 299 14.32 -29.15 -22.71
CA TYR A 299 13.70 -28.93 -21.42
C TYR A 299 13.95 -30.15 -20.55
N LEU A 300 15.12 -30.18 -19.92
CA LEU A 300 15.52 -31.30 -19.08
C LEU A 300 14.60 -31.37 -17.84
N GLY A 301 13.69 -32.34 -17.82
CA GLY A 301 12.93 -32.71 -16.61
C GLY A 301 11.63 -31.94 -16.35
N CYS A 302 11.17 -31.07 -17.25
CA CYS A 302 9.92 -30.32 -17.06
C CYS A 302 8.76 -30.98 -17.80
N GLY A 303 7.57 -31.03 -17.19
CA GLY A 303 6.35 -31.73 -17.66
C GLY A 303 5.73 -31.25 -18.98
N ILE A 304 6.53 -31.14 -20.03
CA ILE A 304 6.15 -30.77 -21.38
C ILE A 304 5.25 -31.80 -22.03
N ASP A 305 5.28 -33.04 -21.56
CA ASP A 305 4.30 -34.04 -21.97
C ASP A 305 2.88 -33.54 -21.71
N LYS A 306 2.62 -32.83 -20.60
CA LYS A 306 1.33 -32.19 -20.32
C LYS A 306 1.04 -31.03 -21.27
N TYR A 307 2.01 -30.13 -21.50
CA TYR A 307 1.86 -29.01 -22.45
C TYR A 307 1.54 -29.52 -23.87
N VAL A 308 2.30 -30.48 -24.38
CA VAL A 308 2.12 -31.08 -25.70
C VAL A 308 0.78 -31.82 -25.78
N LYS A 309 0.39 -32.55 -24.72
CA LYS A 309 -0.91 -33.22 -24.65
C LYS A 309 -2.06 -32.21 -24.61
N MET A 310 -1.96 -31.09 -23.91
CA MET A 310 -3.03 -30.09 -23.87
C MET A 310 -3.16 -29.33 -25.18
N TYR A 311 -2.04 -28.80 -25.70
CA TYR A 311 -2.08 -27.83 -26.79
C TYR A 311 -2.13 -28.48 -28.18
N PHE A 312 -1.65 -29.72 -28.33
CA PHE A 312 -1.63 -30.43 -29.61
C PHE A 312 -2.60 -31.61 -29.70
N ARG A 313 -3.42 -31.87 -28.66
CA ARG A 313 -4.57 -32.78 -28.80
C ARG A 313 -5.67 -32.08 -29.61
N LYS A 314 -5.78 -32.49 -30.87
CA LYS A 314 -7.05 -32.56 -31.58
C LYS A 314 -7.61 -33.96 -31.42
#